data_AF-A0A959TEW0-F1
#
_entry.id   AF-A0A959TEW0-F1
#
_cell.length_a   1.000
_cell.length_b   1.000
_cell.length_c   1.000
_cell.angle_alpha   90.00
_cell.angle_beta   90.00
_cell.angle_gamma   90.00
#
_symmetry.space_group_name_H-M   'P 1'
#
loop_
_entity.id
_entity.type
_entity.pdbx_description
1 polymer ?
#
loop_
_entity_poly.entity_id
_entity_poly.type
_entity_poly.pdbx_seq_one_letter_code
_entity_poly.pdbx_strand_id
1 'polypeptide(L)'
;VRMNLANALMRQGELDKAIAIYREALAILPAGSDESTRANLLVNMAECLSRMGKADTAVQVARSGIALAATVGSKEILMNG
;
A
#
# COMPACT_ATOMS: atom_id res chain seq x y z
N VAL A 1 8.52 4.19 10.79
CA VAL A 1 8.45 3.14 11.85
C VAL A 1 7.35 2.11 11.61
N ARG A 2 6.09 2.50 11.40
CA ARG A 2 4.96 1.54 11.18
C ARG A 2 5.13 0.62 9.97
N MET A 3 5.67 1.12 8.85
CA MET A 3 5.93 0.28 7.66
C MET A 3 6.95 -0.83 7.92
N ASN A 4 8.02 -0.54 8.68
CA ASN A 4 9.05 -1.53 8.99
C ASN A 4 8.49 -2.64 9.90
N LEU A 5 7.61 -2.27 10.83
CA LEU A 5 6.90 -3.22 11.69
C LEU A 5 5.94 -4.11 10.88
N ALA A 6 5.12 -3.51 10.00
CA ALA A 6 4.22 -4.27 9.14
C ALA A 6 4.98 -5.23 8.21
N ASN A 7 6.09 -4.80 7.62
CA ASN A 7 6.95 -5.64 6.80
C ASN A 7 7.58 -6.79 7.61
N ALA A 8 7.95 -6.54 8.88
CA ALA A 8 8.45 -7.58 9.76
C ALA A 8 7.37 -8.62 10.09
N LEU A 9 6.15 -8.18 10.42
CA LEU A 9 5.00 -9.05 10.67
C LEU A 9 4.64 -9.87 9.42
N MET A 10 4.65 -9.24 8.25
CA MET A 10 4.45 -9.93 6.98
C MET A 10 5.48 -11.06 6.79
N ARG A 11 6.77 -10.80 7.04
CA ARG A 11 7.82 -11.84 6.94
C ARG A 11 7.65 -12.96 7.97
N GLN A 12 7.08 -12.67 9.14
CA GLN A 12 6.76 -13.66 10.16
C GLN A 12 5.47 -14.46 9.85
N GLY A 13 4.73 -14.11 8.79
CA GLY A 13 3.46 -14.76 8.45
C GLY A 13 2.25 -14.23 9.24
N GLU A 14 2.45 -13.20 10.06
CA GLU A 14 1.41 -12.51 10.84
C GLU A 14 0.65 -11.52 9.94
N LEU A 15 0.03 -12.04 8.88
CA LEU A 15 -0.54 -11.27 7.77
C LEU A 15 -1.70 -10.36 8.21
N ASP A 16 -2.56 -10.84 9.10
CA ASP A 16 -3.67 -10.03 9.63
C ASP A 16 -3.18 -8.80 10.42
N LYS A 17 -2.13 -8.97 11.23
CA LYS A 17 -1.51 -7.87 11.99
C LYS A 17 -0.82 -6.88 11.04
N ALA A 18 -0.13 -7.37 10.01
CA ALA A 18 0.47 -6.51 8.98
C ALA A 18 -0.60 -5.66 8.27
N ILE A 19 -1.72 -6.28 7.86
CA ILE A 19 -2.85 -5.61 7.22
C ILE A 19 -3.46 -4.54 8.13
N ALA A 20 -3.65 -4.83 9.43
CA ALA A 20 -4.16 -3.85 10.38
C ALA A 20 -3.27 -2.60 10.43
N ILE A 21 -1.95 -2.78 10.52
CA ILE A 21 -1.01 -1.65 10.53
C ILE A 21 -1.03 -0.87 9.23
N TYR A 22 -1.09 -1.53 8.06
CA TYR A 22 -1.19 -0.83 6.78
C TYR A 22 -2.49 -0.01 6.68
N ARG A 23 -3.62 -0.54 7.14
CA ARG A 23 -4.90 0.18 7.17
C ARG A 23 -4.86 1.41 8.06
N GLU A 24 -4.33 1.27 9.27
CA GLU A 24 -4.22 2.41 10.16
C GLU A 24 -3.22 3.46 9.63
N ALA A 25 -2.15 3.03 8.93
CA ALA A 25 -1.24 3.93 8.24
C ALA A 25 -1.95 4.68 7.10
N LEU A 26 -2.81 4.02 6.33
CA LEU A 26 -3.64 4.64 5.29
C LEU A 26 -4.65 5.64 5.87
N ALA A 27 -5.18 5.39 7.08
CA ALA A 27 -6.15 6.27 7.73
C ALA A 27 -5.52 7.57 8.24
N ILE A 28 -4.24 7.55 8.62
CA ILE A 28 -3.52 8.76 9.07
C ILE A 28 -2.94 9.57 7.91
N LEU A 29 -2.81 8.98 6.72
CA LEU A 29 -2.28 9.64 5.53
C LEU A 29 -3.40 10.41 4.83
N PRO A 30 -3.39 11.76 4.85
CA PRO A 30 -4.38 12.54 4.14
C PRO A 30 -4.29 12.28 2.64
N ALA A 31 -5.45 12.23 1.97
CA ALA A 31 -5.49 12.13 0.52
C ALA A 31 -4.77 13.34 -0.10
N GLY A 32 -3.88 13.09 -1.07
CA GLY A 32 -3.15 14.13 -1.80
C GLY A 32 -1.86 14.65 -1.15
N SER A 33 -1.50 14.25 0.08
CA SER A 33 -0.27 14.73 0.73
C SER A 33 0.96 13.86 0.46
N ASP A 34 0.78 12.54 0.29
CA ASP A 34 1.87 11.59 0.01
C ASP A 34 1.30 10.34 -0.70
N GLU A 35 0.91 10.55 -1.96
CA GLU A 35 0.31 9.51 -2.80
C GLU A 35 1.29 8.36 -3.10
N SER A 36 2.60 8.63 -3.12
CA SER A 36 3.65 7.60 -3.26
C SER A 36 3.67 6.64 -2.07
N THR A 37 3.72 7.17 -0.84
CA THR A 37 3.65 6.32 0.37
C THR A 37 2.31 5.59 0.43
N ARG A 38 1.21 6.26 0.07
CA ARG A 38 -0.12 5.64 0.01
C ARG A 38 -0.16 4.47 -0.98
N ALA A 39 0.43 4.61 -2.16
CA ALA A 39 0.54 3.54 -3.15
C ALA A 39 1.35 2.35 -2.62
N ASN A 40 2.49 2.60 -1.97
CA ASN A 40 3.32 1.56 -1.36
C ASN A 40 2.57 0.77 -0.27
N LEU A 41 1.80 1.45 0.58
CA LEU A 41 0.98 0.79 1.60
C LEU A 41 -0.08 -0.12 0.99
N LEU A 42 -0.73 0.31 -0.11
CA LEU A 42 -1.73 -0.48 -0.82
C LEU A 42 -1.09 -1.72 -1.47
N VAL A 43 0.06 -1.59 -2.10
CA VAL A 43 0.77 -2.74 -2.71
C VAL A 43 1.18 -3.76 -1.66
N ASN A 44 1.75 -3.33 -0.53
CA ASN A 44 2.14 -4.25 0.54
C ASN A 44 0.93 -4.94 1.21
N MET A 45 -0.20 -4.25 1.33
CA MET A 45 -1.45 -4.85 1.81
C MET A 45 -1.99 -5.88 0.82
N ALA A 46 -1.91 -5.62 -0.49
CA ALA A 46 -2.29 -6.58 -1.52
C ALA A 46 -1.42 -7.84 -1.49
N GLU A 47 -0.12 -7.71 -1.28
CA GLU A 47 0.78 -8.85 -1.10
C GLU A 47 0.38 -9.72 0.11
N CYS A 48 0.05 -9.09 1.24
CA CYS A 48 -0.45 -9.82 2.41
C CYS A 48 -1.74 -10.58 2.09
N LEU A 49 -2.70 -9.94 1.42
CA LEU A 49 -3.96 -10.56 1.03
C LEU A 49 -3.75 -11.73 0.06
N SER A 50 -2.82 -11.61 -0.87
CA SER A 50 -2.42 -12.66 -1.81
C SER A 50 -1.89 -13.88 -1.06
N ARG A 51 -0.98 -13.67 -0.11
CA ARG A 51 -0.42 -14.75 0.74
C ARG A 51 -1.46 -15.42 1.65
N MET A 52 -2.57 -14.75 1.95
CA MET A 52 -3.72 -15.33 2.65
C MET A 52 -4.69 -16.10 1.74
N GLY A 53 -4.44 -16.17 0.43
CA GLY A 53 -5.36 -16.76 -0.54
C GLY A 53 -6.55 -15.87 -0.93
N LYS A 54 -6.58 -14.61 -0.49
CA LYS A 54 -7.65 -13.64 -0.80
C LYS A 54 -7.35 -12.90 -2.10
N ALA A 55 -7.18 -13.65 -3.19
CA ALA A 55 -6.69 -13.15 -4.47
C ALA A 55 -7.56 -12.01 -5.06
N ASP A 56 -8.89 -12.14 -5.02
CA ASP A 56 -9.79 -11.11 -5.56
C ASP A 56 -9.63 -9.77 -4.83
N THR A 57 -9.55 -9.82 -3.50
CA THR A 57 -9.33 -8.61 -2.68
C THR A 57 -7.94 -8.04 -2.92
N ALA A 58 -6.92 -8.89 -3.06
CA ALA A 58 -5.56 -8.45 -3.36
C ALA A 58 -5.49 -7.68 -4.69
N VAL A 59 -6.15 -8.19 -5.74
CA VAL A 59 -6.20 -7.53 -7.06
C VAL A 59 -6.86 -6.16 -6.96
N GLN A 60 -7.98 -6.04 -6.26
CA GLN A 60 -8.65 -4.75 -6.09
C GLN A 60 -7.75 -3.72 -5.39
N VAL A 61 -7.12 -4.13 -4.28
CA VAL A 61 -6.24 -3.25 -3.49
C VAL A 61 -4.98 -2.86 -4.29
N ALA A 62 -4.38 -3.81 -5.02
CA ALA A 62 -3.22 -3.55 -5.87
C ALA A 62 -3.55 -2.56 -6.99
N ARG A 63 -4.72 -2.69 -7.63
CA ARG A 63 -5.16 -1.76 -8.68
C ARG A 63 -5.31 -0.34 -8.15
N SER A 64 -5.86 -0.15 -6.95
CA SER A 64 -5.91 1.17 -6.32
C SER A 64 -4.52 1.75 -6.06
N GLY A 65 -3.57 0.92 -5.61
CA GLY A 65 -2.17 1.34 -5.40
C GLY A 65 -1.48 1.74 -6.69
N ILE A 66 -1.60 0.94 -7.74
CA ILE A 66 -1.01 1.20 -9.06
C ILE A 66 -1.60 2.47 -9.68
N ALA A 67 -2.92 2.67 -9.59
CA ALA A 67 -3.56 3.87 -10.11
C ALA A 67 -3.01 5.15 -9.45
N LEU A 68 -2.82 5.13 -8.12
CA LEU A 68 -2.19 6.21 -7.37
C LEU A 68 -0.72 6.44 -7.76
N ALA A 69 0.07 5.38 -7.91
CA ALA A 69 1.46 5.50 -8.34
C ALA A 69 1.58 6.08 -9.76
N ALA A 70 0.70 5.66 -10.68
CA ALA A 70 0.68 6.16 -12.05
C ALA A 70 0.34 7.64 -12.11
N THR A 71 -0.64 8.11 -11.33
CA THR A 71 -0.99 9.54 -11.27
C THR A 71 0.14 10.39 -10.72
N VAL A 72 0.87 9.89 -9.71
CA VAL A 72 2.05 10.60 -9.17
C VAL A 72 3.17 10.65 -10.19
N GLY A 73 3.53 9.52 -10.81
CA GLY A 73 4.61 9.47 -11.79
C GLY A 73 4.34 10.37 -13.00
N SER A 74 3.10 10.42 -13.49
CA SER A 74 2.72 11.36 -14.56
C SER A 74 2.80 12.82 -14.11
N LYS A 75 2.44 13.14 -12.86
CA LYS A 75 2.47 14.50 -12.32
C LYS A 75 3.91 14.98 -12.07
N GLU A 76 4.79 14.11 -11.60
CA GLU A 76 6.20 14.40 -11.35
C GLU A 76 6.98 14.62 -12.66
N ILE A 77 6.66 13.87 -13.72
CA ILE A 77 7.22 14.10 -15.07
C ILE A 77 6.77 15.45 -15.63
N LEU A 78 5.49 15.83 -15.46
CA LEU A 78 4.96 17.10 -15.95
C LEU A 78 5.43 18.33 -15.16
N MET A 79 5.83 18.16 -13.90
CA MET A 79 6.36 19.26 -13.07
C MET A 79 7.86 19.50 -13.24
N ASN A 80 8.59 18.57 -13.87
CA ASN A 80 10.03 18.67 -14.15
C ASN A 80 10.33 18.98 -15.63
N GLY A 81 9.32 19.39 -16.40
CA GLY A 81 9.42 19.72 -17.83
C GLY A 81 9.37 21.22 -18.12
#